data_AF-A0A2E8R9S1-F1
#
_entry.id   AF-A0A2E8R9S1-F1
#
_cell.length_a   1.000
_cell.length_b   1.000
_cell.length_c   1.000
_cell.angle_alpha   90.00
_cell.angle_beta   90.00
_cell.angle_gamma   90.00
#
_symmetry.space_group_name_H-M   'P 1'
#
loop_
_entity.id
_entity.type
_entity.pdbx_description
1 polymer ?
#
loop_
_entity_poly.entity_id
_entity_poly.type
_entity_poly.pdbx_seq_one_letter_code
_entity_poly.pdbx_strand_id
1 'polypeptide(L)'
;MVQKSNPSNPFAPAIPRVPVVPRRLLPKQTESDLKNNKKFCPKCNSRLTVNYDESECLNCGYVDHDYVSPIVENKNSYSVIGSGTRFIIRYMGDFESLEQTVTHVKVYRVRNRVMYGVRCPFCGEAMAQSSLSGRKREIREERYKCESGHRISLAPNGKGDIGWK
;
A
#
# COMPACT_ATOMS: atom_id res chain seq x y z
N MET A 1 -19.56 -62.94 36.42
CA MET A 1 -18.83 -62.37 35.27
C MET A 1 -18.72 -60.86 35.51
N VAL A 2 -17.54 -60.36 35.89
CA VAL A 2 -17.35 -58.94 36.25
C VAL A 2 -16.69 -58.24 35.06
N GLN A 3 -17.44 -57.38 34.36
CA GLN A 3 -16.89 -56.50 33.33
C GLN A 3 -16.24 -55.30 34.04
N LYS A 4 -14.91 -55.19 33.93
CA LYS A 4 -14.14 -54.02 34.38
C LYS A 4 -14.38 -52.87 33.39
N SER A 5 -14.93 -51.76 33.86
CA SER A 5 -14.94 -50.48 33.14
C SER A 5 -13.52 -49.90 33.13
N ASN A 6 -12.97 -49.67 31.93
CA ASN A 6 -11.71 -48.94 31.77
C ASN A 6 -11.96 -47.44 32.06
N PRO A 7 -11.15 -46.78 32.90
CA PRO A 7 -11.20 -45.34 33.06
C PRO A 7 -10.64 -44.66 31.80
N SER A 8 -11.44 -43.82 31.17
CA SER A 8 -11.00 -42.94 30.07
C SER A 8 -9.87 -42.05 30.56
N ASN A 9 -8.73 -42.11 29.87
CA ASN A 9 -7.55 -41.29 30.18
C ASN A 9 -7.90 -39.79 30.04
N PRO A 10 -7.82 -38.99 31.11
CA PRO A 10 -8.19 -37.57 31.10
C PRO A 10 -7.18 -36.69 30.33
N PHE A 11 -6.05 -37.24 29.89
CA PHE A 11 -5.02 -36.54 29.12
C PHE A 11 -5.01 -36.89 27.62
N ALA A 12 -6.07 -37.50 27.11
CA ALA A 12 -6.15 -37.77 25.68
C ALA A 12 -6.24 -36.44 24.89
N PRO A 13 -5.37 -36.20 23.90
CA PRO A 13 -5.41 -34.98 23.11
C PRO A 13 -6.74 -34.90 22.35
N ALA A 14 -7.35 -33.70 22.36
CA ALA A 14 -8.62 -33.47 21.69
C ALA A 14 -8.50 -33.77 20.19
N ILE A 15 -9.35 -34.66 19.68
CA ILE A 15 -9.40 -34.96 18.25
C ILE A 15 -9.89 -33.70 17.53
N PRO A 16 -9.08 -33.10 16.63
CA PRO A 16 -9.48 -31.90 15.93
C PRO A 16 -10.68 -32.20 15.04
N ARG A 17 -11.73 -31.37 15.15
CA ARG A 17 -12.98 -31.53 14.37
C ARG A 17 -12.81 -31.27 12.87
N VAL A 18 -11.62 -30.86 12.43
CA VAL A 18 -11.32 -30.51 11.04
C VAL A 18 -10.00 -31.17 10.64
N PRO A 19 -9.91 -31.83 9.48
CA PRO A 19 -8.67 -32.39 8.97
C PRO A 19 -7.61 -31.28 8.82
N VAL A 20 -6.46 -31.44 9.47
CA VAL A 20 -5.30 -30.55 9.27
C VAL A 20 -4.69 -30.87 7.91
N VAL A 21 -5.15 -30.18 6.87
CA VAL A 21 -4.55 -30.28 5.54
C VAL A 21 -3.21 -29.54 5.60
N PRO A 22 -2.08 -30.18 5.24
CA PRO A 22 -0.79 -29.51 5.16
C PRO A 22 -0.91 -28.31 4.22
N ARG A 23 -0.59 -27.11 4.74
CA ARG A 23 -0.50 -25.91 3.92
C ARG A 23 0.60 -26.15 2.88
N ARG A 24 0.21 -26.31 1.62
CA ARG A 24 1.14 -26.43 0.49
C ARG A 24 1.98 -25.14 0.46
N LEU A 25 3.25 -25.25 0.85
CA LEU A 25 4.19 -24.14 0.75
C LEU A 25 4.40 -23.86 -0.74
N LEU A 26 4.08 -22.64 -1.18
CA LEU A 26 4.45 -22.18 -2.51
C LEU A 26 5.98 -22.26 -2.65
N PRO A 27 6.51 -22.65 -3.82
CA PRO A 27 7.94 -22.76 -4.01
C PRO A 27 8.62 -21.43 -3.70
N LYS A 28 9.68 -21.50 -2.87
CA LYS A 28 10.59 -20.39 -2.60
C LYS A 28 11.20 -19.99 -3.94
N GLN A 29 10.90 -18.78 -4.41
CA GLN A 29 11.50 -18.24 -5.63
C GLN A 29 13.02 -18.28 -5.47
N THR A 30 13.70 -18.97 -6.39
CA THR A 30 15.15 -19.13 -6.44
C THR A 30 15.82 -17.81 -6.82
N GLU A 31 16.97 -17.53 -6.21
CA GLU A 31 17.71 -16.27 -6.32
C GLU A 31 18.14 -15.91 -7.75
N SER A 32 18.12 -16.88 -8.68
CA SER A 32 18.53 -16.71 -10.07
C SER A 32 17.54 -15.96 -10.97
N ASP A 33 16.27 -15.80 -10.56
CA ASP A 33 15.27 -15.06 -11.35
C ASP A 33 15.23 -13.55 -11.03
N LEU A 34 16.05 -13.09 -10.06
CA LEU A 34 15.99 -11.75 -9.47
C LEU A 34 16.67 -10.63 -10.28
N LYS A 35 17.28 -10.92 -11.44
CA LYS A 35 17.87 -9.90 -12.33
C LYS A 35 16.89 -9.35 -13.38
N ASN A 36 15.60 -9.59 -13.23
CA ASN A 36 14.57 -8.96 -14.05
C ASN A 36 14.01 -7.74 -13.33
N ASN A 37 14.40 -6.54 -13.78
CA ASN A 37 13.75 -5.24 -13.60
C ASN A 37 12.51 -5.27 -12.67
N LYS A 38 12.72 -5.27 -11.33
CA LYS A 38 11.65 -5.37 -10.33
C LYS A 38 10.83 -4.07 -10.26
N LYS A 39 10.08 -3.73 -11.30
CA LYS A 39 9.26 -2.50 -11.36
C LYS A 39 8.06 -2.54 -10.42
N PHE A 40 7.73 -3.70 -9.85
CA PHE A 40 6.53 -3.93 -9.06
C PHE A 40 6.84 -4.43 -7.65
N CYS A 41 6.02 -4.00 -6.70
CA CYS A 41 6.11 -4.36 -5.29
C CYS A 41 5.69 -5.84 -5.10
N PRO A 42 6.51 -6.68 -4.45
CA PRO A 42 6.18 -8.09 -4.20
C PRO A 42 5.01 -8.27 -3.23
N LYS A 43 4.64 -7.25 -2.44
CA LYS A 43 3.54 -7.33 -1.46
C LYS A 43 2.17 -7.00 -2.03
N CYS A 44 2.09 -6.03 -2.93
CA CYS A 44 0.81 -5.53 -3.40
C CYS A 44 0.72 -5.34 -4.92
N ASN A 45 1.76 -5.73 -5.65
CA ASN A 45 1.89 -5.62 -7.09
C ASN A 45 1.74 -4.19 -7.64
N SER A 46 1.78 -3.17 -6.78
CA SER A 46 1.82 -1.77 -7.22
C SER A 46 3.20 -1.44 -7.78
N ARG A 47 3.32 -0.35 -8.53
CA ARG A 47 4.61 0.10 -9.03
C ARG A 47 5.53 0.51 -7.88
N LEU A 48 6.81 0.16 -7.98
CA LEU A 48 7.87 0.69 -7.11
C LEU A 48 8.35 2.03 -7.68
N THR A 49 8.48 3.02 -6.80
CA THR A 49 8.97 4.36 -7.12
C THR A 49 10.27 4.60 -6.38
N VAL A 50 11.27 5.16 -7.06
CA VAL A 50 12.56 5.50 -6.48
C VAL A 50 12.58 6.98 -6.15
N ASN A 51 12.83 7.30 -4.88
CA ASN A 51 13.14 8.65 -4.43
C ASN A 51 14.65 8.82 -4.27
N TYR A 52 15.08 10.02 -3.86
CA TYR A 52 16.49 10.31 -3.64
C TYR A 52 17.13 9.37 -2.59
N ASP A 53 16.39 9.04 -1.53
CA ASP A 53 16.92 8.26 -0.42
C ASP A 53 16.69 6.74 -0.58
N GLU A 54 15.49 6.31 -1.03
CA GLU A 54 15.10 4.90 -1.05
C GLU A 54 14.07 4.59 -2.15
N SER A 55 13.95 3.30 -2.51
CA SER A 55 12.83 2.81 -3.30
C SER A 55 11.70 2.25 -2.44
N GLU A 56 10.58 2.97 -2.46
CA GLU A 56 9.40 2.69 -1.64
C GLU A 56 8.17 2.48 -2.52
N CYS A 57 7.34 1.51 -2.10
CA CYS A 57 6.00 1.29 -2.62
C CYS A 57 5.02 2.25 -1.94
N LEU A 58 4.41 3.17 -2.69
CA LEU A 58 3.43 4.11 -2.14
C LEU A 58 2.21 3.44 -1.53
N ASN A 59 1.75 2.34 -2.13
CA ASN A 59 0.48 1.71 -1.77
C ASN A 59 0.56 0.84 -0.50
N CYS A 60 1.74 0.31 -0.15
CA CYS A 60 1.93 -0.56 1.02
C CYS A 60 3.22 -0.30 1.82
N GLY A 61 3.95 0.76 1.46
CA GLY A 61 5.18 1.21 2.09
C GLY A 61 6.38 0.30 1.85
N TYR A 62 6.24 -0.87 1.23
CA TYR A 62 7.36 -1.83 1.06
C TYR A 62 8.61 -1.14 0.50
N VAL A 63 9.74 -1.32 1.18
CA VAL A 63 11.05 -0.79 0.75
C VAL A 63 11.86 -1.97 0.23
N ASP A 64 12.40 -1.82 -0.97
CA ASP A 64 13.39 -2.73 -1.54
C ASP A 64 14.73 -1.99 -1.52
N HIS A 65 15.78 -2.56 -0.91
CA HIS A 65 17.10 -1.93 -0.87
C HIS A 65 17.96 -2.34 -2.08
N ASP A 66 17.59 -3.42 -2.77
CA ASP A 66 18.32 -3.95 -3.93
C ASP A 66 17.73 -3.45 -5.25
N TYR A 67 16.62 -2.70 -5.21
CA TYR A 67 15.98 -2.19 -6.40
C TYR A 67 16.70 -0.96 -6.95
N VAL A 68 17.24 -1.13 -8.14
CA VAL A 68 17.74 -0.03 -8.96
C VAL A 68 16.67 0.32 -9.97
N SER A 69 16.21 1.58 -10.00
CA SER A 69 15.28 2.00 -11.06
C SER A 69 15.97 1.77 -12.41
N PRO A 70 15.34 1.06 -13.35
CA PRO A 70 15.76 1.22 -14.73
C PRO A 70 15.60 2.70 -15.07
N ILE A 71 16.64 3.33 -15.60
CA ILE A 71 16.59 4.71 -16.10
C ILE A 71 15.60 4.68 -17.26
N VAL A 72 14.32 4.88 -16.97
CA VAL A 72 13.30 4.89 -18.01
C VAL A 72 13.02 6.34 -18.33
N GLU A 73 13.40 6.73 -19.54
CA GLU A 73 12.98 7.95 -20.24
C GLU A 73 11.47 7.92 -20.58
N ASN A 74 10.65 7.33 -19.69
CA ASN A 74 9.22 7.26 -19.89
C ASN A 74 8.61 8.61 -19.51
N LYS A 75 8.58 9.49 -20.51
CA LYS A 75 7.81 10.75 -20.56
C LYS A 75 6.30 10.58 -20.29
N ASN A 76 5.80 9.43 -19.87
CA ASN A 76 4.36 9.16 -19.72
C ASN A 76 3.97 8.43 -18.42
N SER A 77 4.87 8.30 -17.45
CA SER A 77 4.48 7.93 -16.08
C SER A 77 4.64 9.11 -15.13
N TYR A 78 3.79 10.12 -15.34
CA TYR A 78 3.85 11.41 -14.66
C TYR A 78 3.07 11.50 -13.35
N SER A 79 2.39 10.43 -12.94
CA SER A 79 1.46 10.45 -11.80
C SER A 79 2.16 10.75 -10.48
N VAL A 80 3.41 10.28 -10.32
CA VAL A 80 4.20 10.44 -9.10
C VAL A 80 5.64 10.80 -9.44
N ILE A 81 6.13 11.93 -8.92
CA ILE A 81 7.53 12.36 -9.02
C ILE A 81 8.13 12.43 -7.61
N GLY A 82 9.30 11.82 -7.40
CA GLY A 82 10.04 11.93 -6.14
C GLY A 82 10.82 13.24 -6.05
N SER A 83 10.69 13.97 -4.94
CA SER A 83 11.50 15.15 -4.60
C SER A 83 12.09 15.00 -3.19
N GLY A 84 13.36 14.61 -3.11
CA GLY A 84 14.06 14.34 -1.86
C GLY A 84 13.33 13.27 -1.04
N THR A 85 12.63 13.71 0.01
CA THR A 85 11.89 12.90 0.99
C THR A 85 10.36 12.87 0.78
N ARG A 86 9.84 13.44 -0.31
CA ARG A 86 8.39 13.55 -0.58
C ARG A 86 8.06 13.18 -2.02
N PHE A 87 6.85 12.68 -2.21
CA PHE A 87 6.26 12.41 -3.50
C PHE A 87 5.38 13.59 -3.94
N ILE A 88 5.49 13.98 -5.20
CA ILE A 88 4.63 14.94 -5.88
C ILE A 88 3.64 14.13 -6.69
N ILE A 89 2.36 14.18 -6.30
CA ILE A 89 1.29 13.39 -6.90
C ILE A 89 0.38 14.31 -7.72
N ARG A 90 0.02 13.88 -8.93
CA ARG A 90 -0.88 14.61 -9.84
C ARG A 90 -2.35 14.29 -9.58
N TYR A 91 -3.19 15.25 -9.98
CA TYR A 91 -4.63 15.08 -9.99
C TYR A 91 -5.05 13.96 -10.94
N MET A 92 -6.03 13.16 -10.54
CA MET A 92 -6.56 12.03 -11.33
C MET A 92 -8.09 11.97 -11.35
N GLY A 93 -8.77 13.02 -10.92
CA GLY A 93 -10.23 13.10 -11.00
C GLY A 93 -10.71 13.65 -12.35
N ASP A 94 -11.99 13.99 -12.41
CA ASP A 94 -12.68 14.30 -13.67
C ASP A 94 -12.54 15.77 -14.12
N PHE A 95 -11.98 16.65 -13.28
CA PHE A 95 -11.85 18.08 -13.58
C PHE A 95 -10.53 18.40 -14.30
N GLU A 96 -10.59 18.66 -15.61
CA GLU A 96 -9.42 19.03 -16.43
C GLU A 96 -8.68 20.28 -15.92
N SER A 97 -9.40 21.22 -15.31
CA SER A 97 -8.81 22.43 -14.72
C SER A 97 -7.81 22.16 -13.61
N LEU A 98 -7.83 20.96 -13.02
CA LEU A 98 -6.93 20.54 -11.95
C LEU A 98 -5.80 19.63 -12.43
N GLU A 99 -5.70 19.31 -13.73
CA GLU A 99 -4.71 18.35 -14.26
C GLU A 99 -3.25 18.75 -13.94
N GLN A 100 -2.95 20.05 -13.97
CA GLN A 100 -1.63 20.59 -13.65
C GLN A 100 -1.40 20.77 -12.15
N THR A 101 -2.44 20.61 -11.33
CA THR A 101 -2.38 20.81 -9.89
C THR A 101 -1.78 19.57 -9.22
N VAL A 102 -0.79 19.80 -8.35
CA VAL A 102 -0.05 18.73 -7.66
C VAL A 102 -0.17 18.86 -6.15
N THR A 103 -0.07 17.72 -5.46
CA THR A 103 0.01 17.67 -4.00
C THR A 103 1.31 17.00 -3.57
N HIS A 104 1.86 17.45 -2.45
CA HIS A 104 3.02 16.82 -1.83
C HIS A 104 2.55 15.81 -0.79
N VAL A 105 3.01 14.57 -0.94
CA VAL A 105 2.71 13.47 -0.04
C VAL A 105 3.98 12.87 0.51
N LYS A 106 4.05 12.76 1.83
CA LYS A 106 5.09 12.03 2.54
C LYS A 106 4.53 10.72 3.04
N VAL A 107 5.11 9.60 2.64
CA VAL A 107 4.78 8.30 3.21
C VAL A 107 5.53 8.15 4.54
N TYR A 108 4.85 7.65 5.56
CA TYR A 108 5.50 7.26 6.81
C TYR A 108 4.83 6.01 7.38
N ARG A 109 5.62 5.21 8.09
CA ARG A 109 5.14 4.00 8.76
C ARG A 109 4.80 4.28 10.21
N VAL A 110 3.63 3.82 10.63
CA VAL A 110 3.24 3.76 12.03
C VAL A 110 2.93 2.32 12.37
N ARG A 111 3.84 1.67 13.09
CA ARG A 111 3.79 0.22 13.38
C ARG A 111 3.70 -0.58 12.07
N ASN A 112 2.67 -1.40 11.90
CA ASN A 112 2.43 -2.21 10.69
C ASN A 112 1.51 -1.52 9.67
N ARG A 113 1.28 -0.20 9.79
CA ARG A 113 0.41 0.57 8.89
C ARG A 113 1.21 1.64 8.15
N VAL A 114 0.83 1.85 6.90
CA VAL A 114 1.29 2.96 6.09
C VAL A 114 0.34 4.12 6.34
N MET A 115 0.90 5.31 6.51
CA MET A 115 0.17 6.55 6.67
C MET A 115 0.74 7.58 5.68
N TYR A 116 -0.09 8.53 5.27
CA TYR A 116 0.31 9.59 4.36
C TYR A 116 0.17 10.95 5.04
N GLY A 117 1.23 11.76 4.92
CA GLY A 117 1.24 13.16 5.30
C GLY A 117 1.01 13.98 4.05
N VAL A 118 -0.11 14.69 3.98
CA VAL A 118 -0.58 15.34 2.76
C VAL A 118 -0.59 16.86 2.94
N ARG A 119 -0.11 17.61 1.94
CA ARG A 119 -0.30 19.06 1.86
C ARG A 119 -1.45 19.42 0.94
N CYS A 120 -2.25 20.39 1.35
CA CYS A 120 -3.36 20.89 0.56
C CYS A 120 -2.83 21.49 -0.76
N PRO A 121 -3.33 21.04 -1.93
CA PRO A 121 -2.91 21.60 -3.21
C PRO A 121 -3.38 23.05 -3.42
N PHE A 122 -4.34 23.52 -2.61
CA PHE A 122 -4.95 24.85 -2.75
C PHE A 122 -4.36 25.90 -1.81
N CYS A 123 -4.15 25.54 -0.52
CA CYS A 123 -3.61 26.48 0.48
C CYS A 123 -2.21 26.11 0.99
N GLY A 124 -1.64 24.96 0.60
CA GLY A 124 -0.31 24.51 1.04
C GLY A 124 -0.24 24.01 2.50
N GLU A 125 -1.31 24.17 3.28
CA GLU A 125 -1.40 23.72 4.67
C GLU A 125 -1.36 22.19 4.81
N ALA A 126 -0.98 21.72 6.00
CA ALA A 126 -1.09 20.30 6.31
C ALA A 126 -2.56 19.87 6.34
N MET A 127 -2.84 18.65 5.85
CA MET A 127 -4.18 18.09 5.89
C MET A 127 -4.28 16.99 6.93
N ALA A 128 -5.39 16.98 7.68
CA ALA A 128 -5.72 15.92 8.62
C ALA A 128 -6.56 14.84 7.91
N GLN A 129 -6.32 13.58 8.27
CA GLN A 129 -7.14 12.47 7.77
C GLN A 129 -8.56 12.59 8.33
N SER A 130 -9.54 12.63 7.44
CA SER A 130 -10.96 12.72 7.81
C SER A 130 -11.62 11.36 7.68
N SER A 131 -12.35 10.94 8.72
CA SER A 131 -13.23 9.77 8.64
C SER A 131 -14.45 10.09 7.76
N LEU A 132 -14.93 9.07 7.05
CA LEU A 132 -15.95 9.25 6.04
C LEU A 132 -17.37 9.26 6.58
N SER A 133 -18.06 10.36 6.26
CA SER A 133 -19.51 10.51 6.34
C SER A 133 -20.18 9.72 5.21
N GLY A 134 -20.80 8.58 5.55
CA GLY A 134 -21.94 7.96 4.84
C GLY A 134 -21.74 7.29 3.47
N ARG A 135 -20.77 7.70 2.63
CA ARG A 135 -20.59 7.16 1.26
C ARG A 135 -19.65 5.94 1.24
N LYS A 136 -20.00 4.90 0.45
CA LYS A 136 -19.19 3.68 0.27
C LYS A 136 -17.77 4.03 -0.17
N ARG A 137 -16.78 3.48 0.54
CA ARG A 137 -15.35 3.68 0.24
C ARG A 137 -14.98 3.00 -1.06
N GLU A 138 -14.21 3.70 -1.90
CA GLU A 138 -13.39 3.00 -2.87
C GLU A 138 -12.26 2.26 -2.13
N ILE A 139 -11.88 1.07 -2.63
CA ILE A 139 -10.89 0.23 -1.95
C ILE A 139 -9.56 0.99 -1.87
N ARG A 140 -9.03 1.16 -0.65
CA ARG A 140 -7.78 1.90 -0.35
C ARG A 140 -7.85 3.41 -0.60
N GLU A 141 -9.04 4.00 -0.67
CA GLU A 141 -9.21 5.46 -0.66
C GLU A 141 -9.01 6.04 0.76
N GLU A 142 -8.21 7.09 0.87
CA GLU A 142 -8.00 7.86 2.08
C GLU A 142 -8.36 9.33 1.88
N ARG A 143 -9.17 9.91 2.77
CA ARG A 143 -9.63 11.30 2.63
C ARG A 143 -8.98 12.23 3.62
N TYR A 144 -8.69 13.43 3.15
CA TYR A 144 -7.97 14.46 3.89
C TYR A 144 -8.76 15.77 3.85
N LYS A 145 -8.69 16.54 4.94
CA LYS A 145 -9.28 17.88 5.05
C LYS A 145 -8.26 18.84 5.67
N CYS A 146 -8.10 20.04 5.12
CA CYS A 146 -7.32 21.12 5.77
C CYS A 146 -8.21 22.02 6.64
N GLU A 147 -7.59 22.88 7.44
CA GLU A 147 -8.28 23.84 8.31
C GLU A 147 -9.15 24.83 7.51
N SER A 148 -8.66 25.28 6.36
CA SER A 148 -9.39 26.11 5.39
C SER A 148 -10.63 25.43 4.77
N GLY A 149 -10.84 24.12 4.99
CA GLY A 149 -12.03 23.41 4.55
C GLY A 149 -11.92 22.64 3.23
N HIS A 150 -10.80 22.75 2.50
CA HIS A 150 -10.55 21.96 1.30
C HIS A 150 -10.45 20.46 1.62
N ARG A 151 -10.91 19.63 0.69
CA ARG A 151 -10.92 18.18 0.81
C ARG A 151 -10.27 17.55 -0.41
N ILE A 152 -9.49 16.50 -0.18
CA ILE A 152 -8.97 15.65 -1.24
C ILE A 152 -9.03 14.18 -0.82
N SER A 153 -8.98 13.29 -1.81
CA SER A 153 -8.86 11.85 -1.63
C SER A 153 -7.60 11.34 -2.31
N LEU A 154 -6.79 10.56 -1.59
CA LEU A 154 -5.76 9.71 -2.19
C LEU A 154 -6.38 8.35 -2.52
N ALA A 155 -6.20 7.89 -3.76
CA ALA A 155 -6.67 6.58 -4.19
C ALA A 155 -5.73 5.97 -5.25
N PRO A 156 -5.70 4.63 -5.35
CA PRO A 156 -4.95 3.97 -6.41
C PRO A 156 -5.59 4.26 -7.78
N ASN A 157 -4.80 4.77 -8.72
CA ASN A 157 -5.13 4.74 -10.13
C ASN A 157 -4.92 3.29 -10.59
N GLY A 158 -5.93 2.64 -11.17
CA GLY A 158 -5.97 1.18 -11.45
C GLY A 158 -4.76 0.59 -12.21
N LYS A 159 -3.83 1.43 -12.69
CA LYS A 159 -2.49 1.11 -13.19
C LYS A 159 -1.45 0.78 -12.10
N GLY A 160 -1.83 0.81 -10.82
CA GLY A 160 -0.94 0.51 -9.69
C GLY A 160 -0.12 1.70 -9.18
N ASP A 161 -0.47 2.91 -9.60
CA ASP A 161 0.05 4.18 -9.06
C ASP A 161 -0.98 4.80 -8.10
N ILE A 162 -0.58 5.79 -7.30
CA ILE A 162 -1.49 6.56 -6.45
C ILE A 162 -1.71 7.95 -7.07
N GLY A 163 -2.93 8.46 -7.00
CA GLY A 163 -3.28 9.82 -7.43
C GLY A 163 -4.14 10.52 -6.39
N TRP A 164 -4.35 11.83 -6.56
CA TRP A 164 -5.29 12.58 -5.74
C TRP A 164 -6.49 13.05 -6.57
N LYS A 165 -7.67 13.13 -5.94
CA LYS A 165 -8.90 13.67 -6.54
C LYS A 165 -9.71 14.49 -5.55
#